data_AF-R9LPU1-F1
#
_entry.id   AF-R9LPU1-F1
#
_cell.length_a   1.000
_cell.length_b   1.000
_cell.length_c   1.000
_cell.angle_alpha   90.00
_cell.angle_beta   90.00
_cell.angle_gamma   90.00
#
_symmetry.space_group_name_H-M   'P 1'
#
loop_
_entity.id
_entity.type
_entity.pdbx_description
1 polymer ?
#
loop_
_entity_poly.entity_id
_entity_poly.type
_entity_poly.pdbx_seq_one_letter_code
_entity_poly.pdbx_strand_id
1 'polypeptide(L)'
;MNKEEKLKKVKDLYEQVNDYFIKEYLDLKSMENLDMKIEVLDALLAGKKPYEIKHYDDVLDKYPKKEEFVQGNIQDLLDRL
;
A
#
# COMPACT_ATOMS: atom_id res chain seq x y z
N MET A 1 16.68 11.46 11.97
CA MET A 1 16.97 11.00 10.60
C MET A 1 16.50 12.06 9.61
N ASN A 2 17.31 12.36 8.61
CA ASN A 2 16.91 13.20 7.48
C ASN A 2 16.01 12.41 6.49
N LYS A 3 15.48 13.06 5.44
CA LYS A 3 14.59 12.41 4.48
C LYS A 3 15.26 11.27 3.71
N GLU A 4 16.52 11.40 3.34
CA GLU A 4 17.26 10.39 2.56
C GLU A 4 17.53 9.13 3.39
N GLU A 5 17.92 9.31 4.65
CA GLU A 5 18.09 8.24 5.63
C GLU A 5 16.77 7.50 5.88
N LYS A 6 15.66 8.23 5.98
CA LYS A 6 14.33 7.63 6.12
C LYS A 6 13.95 6.81 4.89
N LEU A 7 14.18 7.34 3.69
CA LEU A 7 13.91 6.62 2.45
C LEU A 7 14.74 5.34 2.34
N LYS A 8 16.03 5.40 2.73
CA LYS A 8 16.87 4.21 2.80
C LYS A 8 16.29 3.18 3.76
N LYS A 9 15.92 3.59 4.99
CA LYS A 9 15.28 2.70 5.97
C LYS A 9 13.99 2.08 5.43
N VAL A 10 13.13 2.84 4.73
CA VAL A 10 11.90 2.31 4.10
C VAL A 10 12.24 1.19 3.12
N LYS A 11 13.26 1.37 2.26
CA LYS A 11 13.67 0.35 1.29
C LYS A 11 14.21 -0.91 1.98
N ASP A 12 15.06 -0.73 2.99
CA ASP A 12 15.65 -1.85 3.75
C ASP A 12 14.57 -2.66 4.48
N LEU A 13 13.56 -2.00 5.06
CA LEU A 13 12.42 -2.67 5.70
C LEU A 13 11.50 -3.34 4.68
N TYR A 14 11.24 -2.65 3.57
CA TYR A 14 10.37 -3.16 2.51
C TYR A 14 10.86 -4.49 1.96
N GLU A 15 12.18 -4.70 1.80
CA GLU A 15 12.74 -5.97 1.33
C GLU A 15 12.39 -7.15 2.24
N GLN A 16 12.29 -6.90 3.54
CA GLN A 16 12.04 -7.93 4.57
C GLN A 16 10.55 -8.25 4.76
N VAL A 17 9.66 -7.29 4.50
CA VAL A 17 8.22 -7.47 4.64
C VAL A 17 7.70 -8.39 3.53
N ASN A 18 6.87 -9.37 3.89
CA ASN A 18 6.19 -10.28 2.96
C ASN A 18 4.67 -10.05 2.97
N ASP A 19 4.26 -8.84 2.62
CA ASP A 19 2.85 -8.43 2.52
C ASP A 19 2.54 -8.07 1.06
N TYR A 20 1.49 -8.68 0.49
CA TYR A 20 1.12 -8.53 -0.92
C TYR A 20 0.81 -7.08 -1.30
N PHE A 21 -0.01 -6.38 -0.50
CA PHE A 21 -0.44 -5.02 -0.82
C PHE A 21 0.69 -4.02 -0.68
N ILE A 22 1.56 -4.21 0.31
CA ILE A 22 2.79 -3.42 0.43
C ILE A 22 3.65 -3.60 -0.82
N LYS A 23 3.87 -4.84 -1.29
CA LYS A 23 4.69 -5.10 -2.48
C LYS A 23 4.12 -4.50 -3.76
N GLU A 24 2.79 -4.51 -3.88
CA GLU A 24 2.10 -4.05 -5.09
C GLU A 24 1.93 -2.52 -5.10
N TYR A 25 1.58 -1.92 -3.96
CA TYR A 25 1.03 -0.57 -3.92
C TYR A 25 1.87 0.48 -3.17
N LEU A 26 2.86 0.09 -2.37
CA LEU A 26 3.77 1.05 -1.74
C LEU A 26 4.69 1.69 -2.80
N ASP A 27 4.78 3.01 -2.85
CA ASP A 27 5.75 3.69 -3.71
C ASP A 27 7.06 3.99 -2.99
N LEU A 28 8.09 3.21 -3.32
CA LEU A 28 9.47 3.38 -2.83
C LEU A 28 10.21 4.57 -3.43
N LYS A 29 9.64 5.26 -4.42
CA LYS A 29 10.19 6.51 -4.97
C LYS A 29 9.58 7.75 -4.32
N SER A 30 8.42 7.61 -3.68
CA SER A 30 7.73 8.70 -2.98
C SER A 30 8.47 9.06 -1.69
N MET A 31 8.75 10.36 -1.51
CA MET A 31 9.30 10.93 -0.28
C MET A 31 8.21 11.42 0.69
N GLU A 32 6.94 11.11 0.40
CA GLU A 32 5.81 11.44 1.26
C GLU A 32 5.60 10.35 2.32
N ASN A 33 5.10 10.76 3.49
CA ASN A 33 4.71 9.88 4.58
C ASN A 33 5.80 8.88 5.04
N LEU A 34 7.08 9.23 4.88
CA LEU A 34 8.20 8.31 5.18
C LEU A 34 8.17 7.77 6.62
N ASP A 35 7.77 8.59 7.59
CA ASP A 35 7.63 8.14 8.98
C ASP A 35 6.52 7.09 9.13
N MET A 36 5.35 7.33 8.51
CA MET A 36 4.24 6.37 8.52
C MET A 36 4.62 5.07 7.79
N LYS A 37 5.33 5.17 6.66
CA LYS A 37 5.86 4.01 5.93
C LYS A 37 6.78 3.17 6.81
N ILE A 38 7.68 3.81 7.55
CA ILE A 38 8.55 3.12 8.51
C ILE A 38 7.74 2.45 9.61
N GLU A 39 6.78 3.16 10.23
CA GLU A 39 5.95 2.62 11.31
C GLU A 39 5.13 1.40 10.86
N VAL A 40 4.53 1.46 9.67
CA VAL A 40 3.75 0.35 9.10
C VAL A 40 4.64 -0.86 8.82
N LEU A 41 5.80 -0.66 8.19
CA LEU A 41 6.70 -1.75 7.86
C LEU A 41 7.32 -2.40 9.11
N ASP A 42 7.75 -1.61 10.09
CA ASP A 42 8.24 -2.12 11.39
C ASP A 42 7.15 -2.93 12.11
N ALA A 43 5.89 -2.49 12.06
CA ALA A 43 4.75 -3.20 12.64
C ALA A 43 4.44 -4.54 11.94
N LEU A 44 4.53 -4.59 10.61
CA LEU A 44 4.39 -5.82 9.83
C LEU A 44 5.50 -6.82 10.15
N LEU A 45 6.75 -6.36 10.27
CA LEU A 45 7.88 -7.21 10.68
C LEU A 45 7.74 -7.73 12.11
N ALA A 46 7.09 -6.96 12.99
CA ALA A 46 6.72 -7.40 14.33
C ALA A 46 5.55 -8.42 14.35
N GLY A 47 5.00 -8.78 13.18
CA GLY A 47 3.94 -9.77 13.04
C GLY A 47 2.52 -9.24 13.28
N LYS A 48 2.33 -7.91 13.35
CA LYS A 48 0.99 -7.33 13.41
C LYS A 48 0.28 -7.53 12.08
N LYS A 49 -1.03 -7.75 12.14
CA LYS A 49 -1.87 -7.88 10.95
C LYS A 49 -2.24 -6.49 10.43
N PRO A 50 -2.47 -6.33 9.10
CA PRO A 50 -2.82 -5.04 8.50
C PRO A 50 -3.91 -4.24 9.24
N TYR A 51 -5.01 -4.89 9.65
CA TYR A 51 -6.12 -4.24 10.37
C TYR A 51 -5.76 -3.76 11.79
N GLU A 52 -4.63 -4.19 12.35
CA GLU A 52 -4.12 -3.77 13.67
C GLU A 52 -3.15 -2.59 13.55
N ILE A 53 -2.73 -2.26 12.32
CA ILE A 53 -1.72 -1.26 12.04
C ILE A 53 -2.41 0.04 11.63
N LYS A 54 -2.25 1.05 12.47
CA LYS A 54 -2.70 2.41 12.14
C LYS A 54 -1.97 2.88 10.88
N HIS A 55 -2.69 3.55 9.98
CA HIS A 55 -2.14 4.11 8.74
C HIS A 55 -1.69 3.10 7.68
N TYR A 56 -2.07 1.82 7.80
CA TYR A 56 -1.73 0.80 6.80
C TYR A 56 -2.21 1.20 5.39
N ASP A 57 -3.47 1.62 5.25
CA ASP A 57 -4.01 2.02 3.94
C ASP A 57 -3.42 3.34 3.44
N ASP A 58 -3.04 4.24 4.35
CA ASP A 58 -2.51 5.58 4.03
C ASP A 58 -1.15 5.51 3.32
N VAL A 59 -0.42 4.40 3.48
CA VAL A 59 0.90 4.21 2.85
C VAL A 59 0.83 3.50 1.50
N LEU A 60 -0.34 3.02 1.07
CA LEU A 60 -0.50 2.35 -0.22
C LEU A 60 -0.66 3.39 -1.34
N ASP A 61 0.42 4.11 -1.67
CA ASP A 61 0.42 5.27 -2.57
C ASP A 61 -0.29 5.01 -3.92
N LYS A 62 -0.11 3.79 -4.45
CA LYS A 62 -0.62 3.39 -5.77
C LYS A 62 -1.95 2.65 -5.71
N TYR A 63 -2.52 2.46 -4.52
CA TYR A 63 -3.79 1.77 -4.40
C TYR A 63 -4.88 2.55 -5.13
N PRO A 64 -5.68 1.91 -5.99
CA PRO A 64 -6.70 2.59 -6.77
C PRO A 64 -7.72 3.23 -5.83
N LYS A 65 -7.83 4.56 -5.87
CA LYS A 65 -8.74 5.35 -5.02
C LYS A 65 -10.19 5.35 -5.51
N LYS A 66 -10.45 4.76 -6.67
CA LYS A 66 -11.79 4.61 -7.24
C LYS A 66 -11.93 3.17 -7.69
N GLU A 67 -12.99 2.52 -7.22
CA GLU A 67 -13.55 1.38 -7.92
C GLU A 67 -13.97 1.90 -9.29
N GLU A 68 -13.15 1.64 -10.31
CA GLU A 68 -13.69 1.53 -11.67
C GLU A 68 -14.54 0.26 -11.65
N PHE A 69 -15.78 0.39 -11.14
CA PHE A 69 -16.83 -0.51 -11.58
C PHE A 69 -16.76 -0.49 -13.09
N VAL A 70 -16.38 -1.62 -13.69
CA VAL A 70 -16.67 -1.86 -15.08
C VAL A 70 -18.18 -1.79 -15.14
N GLN A 71 -18.72 -0.62 -15.46
CA GLN A 71 -20.09 -0.46 -15.92
C GLN A 71 -20.14 -1.16 -17.28
N GLY A 72 -20.05 -2.50 -17.26
CA GLY A 72 -20.79 -3.28 -18.22
C GLY A 72 -22.22 -2.85 -18.01
N ASN A 73 -22.77 -2.16 -19.01
CA ASN A 73 -24.13 -1.66 -18.93
C ASN A 73 -25.00 -2.87 -18.58
N ILE A 74 -25.98 -2.73 -17.68
CA ILE A 74 -26.92 -3.83 -17.39
C ILE A 74 -27.52 -4.37 -18.70
N GLN A 75 -27.63 -3.51 -19.72
CA GLN A 75 -27.99 -3.88 -21.07
C GLN A 75 -27.08 -4.95 -21.70
N ASP A 76 -25.76 -4.89 -21.50
CA ASP A 76 -24.80 -5.87 -22.05
C ASP A 76 -24.96 -7.28 -21.45
N LEU A 77 -25.49 -7.36 -20.22
CA LEU A 77 -25.83 -8.61 -19.56
C LEU A 77 -27.18 -9.17 -20.03
N LEU A 78 -28.15 -8.28 -20.31
CA LEU A 78 -29.48 -8.66 -20.78
C LEU A 78 -29.46 -9.10 -22.25
N ASP A 79 -28.61 -8.50 -23.09
CA ASP A 79 -28.49 -8.84 -24.51
C ASP A 79 -27.78 -10.21 -24.74
N ARG A 80 -27.25 -10.84 -23.68
CA ARG A 80 -26.57 -12.15 -23.71
C ARG A 80 -27.45 -13.32 -23.20
N LEU A 81 -28.68 -13.05 -22.78
CA LEU A 81 -29.69 -14.06 -22.38
C LEU A 81 -30.67 -14.32 -23.52
#